data_AF-A0A972B0C4-F1
#
_entry.id   AF-A0A972B0C4-F1
#
_cell.length_a   1.000
_cell.length_b   1.000
_cell.length_c   1.000
_cell.angle_alpha   90.00
_cell.angle_beta   90.00
_cell.angle_gamma   90.00
#
_symmetry.space_group_name_H-M   'P 1'
#
loop_
_entity.id
_entity.type
_entity.pdbx_description
1 polymer ?
#
loop_
_entity_poly.entity_id
_entity_poly.type
_entity_poly.pdbx_seq_one_letter_code
_entity_poly.pdbx_strand_id
1 'polypeptide(L)' 'MKLQQLRYIWEVSRNGLNVSATAQALYTSQPGISKQIR' A
#
# COMPACT_ATOMS: atom_id res chain seq x y z
N MET A 1 -4.51 -5.23 -13.68
CA MET A 1 -3.86 -5.29 -12.35
C MET A 1 -2.40 -5.63 -12.53
N LYS A 2 -1.47 -4.75 -12.11
CA LYS A 2 -0.02 -5.03 -12.15
C LYS A 2 0.40 -5.79 -10.88
N LEU A 3 1.45 -6.63 -10.96
CA LEU A 3 1.99 -7.38 -9.82
C LEU A 3 2.32 -6.48 -8.61
N GLN A 4 2.82 -5.27 -8.87
CA GLN A 4 3.11 -4.30 -7.83
C GLN A 4 1.85 -3.83 -7.08
N GLN A 5 0.71 -3.67 -7.76
CA GLN A 5 -0.56 -3.30 -7.13
C GLN A 5 -1.05 -4.40 -6.18
N LEU A 6 -0.90 -5.68 -6.58
CA LEU A 6 -1.22 -6.81 -5.71
C LEU A 6 -0.36 -6.82 -4.43
N ARG A 7 0.93 -6.49 -4.55
CA ARG A 7 1.82 -6.33 -3.38
C ARG A 7 1.35 -5.20 -2.45
N TYR A 8 0.91 -4.07 -2.99
CA TYR A 8 0.37 -2.98 -2.18
C TYR A 8 -0.95 -3.36 -1.49
N ILE A 9 -1.85 -4.05 -2.19
CA ILE A 9 -3.11 -4.54 -1.60
C ILE A 9 -2.84 -5.51 -0.46
N TRP A 10 -1.91 -6.44 -0.66
CA TRP A 10 -1.50 -7.40 0.35
C TRP A 10 -0.90 -6.71 1.59
N GLU A 11 -0.01 -5.73 1.40
CA GLU A 11 0.60 -5.02 2.52
C GLU A 11 -0.41 -4.15 3.29
N VAL A 12 -1.38 -3.55 2.59
CA VAL A 12 -2.48 -2.82 3.24
C VAL A 12 -3.36 -3.76 4.06
N SER A 13 -3.67 -4.95 3.54
CA SER A 13 -4.39 -5.99 4.30
C SER A 13 -3.60 -6.41 5.55
N ARG A 14 -2.28 -6.59 5.43
CA ARG A 14 -1.38 -6.94 6.53
C ARG A 14 -1.30 -5.85 7.61
N ASN A 15 -1.43 -4.58 7.23
CA ASN A 15 -1.46 -3.43 8.14
C ASN A 15 -2.88 -3.04 8.60
N GLY A 16 -3.84 -3.98 8.58
CA GLY A 16 -5.19 -3.74 9.10
C GLY A 16 -5.96 -2.67 8.33
N LEU A 17 -5.77 -2.62 7.01
CA LEU A 17 -6.36 -1.63 6.10
C LEU A 17 -5.90 -0.19 6.36
N ASN A 18 -4.80 0.00 7.12
CA ASN A 18 -4.24 1.32 7.40
C ASN A 18 -3.20 1.72 6.34
N VAL A 19 -3.59 2.62 5.45
CA VAL A 19 -2.76 3.09 4.34
C VAL A 19 -1.54 3.91 4.82
N SER A 20 -1.68 4.68 5.90
CA SER A 20 -0.57 5.46 6.47
C SER A 20 0.49 4.57 7.12
N ALA A 21 0.06 3.55 7.87
CA ALA A 21 0.96 2.55 8.45
C ALA A 21 1.68 1.76 7.35
N THR A 22 0.97 1.40 6.27
CA THR A 22 1.56 0.72 5.11
C THR A 22 2.61 1.57 4.40
N ALA A 23 2.37 2.88 4.28
CA ALA A 23 3.32 3.80 3.68
C ALA A 23 4.63 3.88 4.48
N GLN A 24 4.53 3.93 5.82
CA GLN A 24 5.68 3.85 6.71
C GLN A 24 6.40 2.49 6.59
N ALA A 25 5.66 1.38 6.57
CA ALA A 25 6.22 0.03 6.43
C ALA A 25 6.96 -0.20 5.09
N LEU A 26 6.50 0.45 4.01
CA LEU A 26 7.09 0.37 2.67
C LEU A 26 8.05 1.52 2.34
N TYR A 27 8.43 2.35 3.33
CA TYR A 27 9.32 3.51 3.16
C TYR A 27 8.91 4.40 1.98
N THR A 28 7.62 4.67 1.85
CA THR A 28 7.04 5.46 0.77
C THR A 28 5.99 6.43 1.31
N SER A 29 5.43 7.26 0.44
CA SER A 29 4.40 8.21 0.82
C SER A 29 3.01 7.58 0.76
N GLN A 30 2.12 7.99 1.67
CA GLN A 30 0.72 7.59 1.68
C GLN A 30 0.03 7.87 0.33
N PRO A 31 0.23 9.05 -0.34
CA PRO A 31 -0.26 9.27 -1.70
C PRO A 31 0.29 8.30 -2.73
N GLY A 32 1.53 7.84 -2.58
CA GLY A 32 2.13 6.81 -3.42
C GLY A 32 1.36 5.49 -3.34
N ILE A 33 1.01 5.05 -2.12
CA ILE A 33 0.17 3.85 -1.92
C ILE A 33 -1.22 4.04 -2.53
N SER A 34 -1.89 5.17 -2.26
CA SER A 34 -3.24 5.44 -2.80
C SER A 34 -3.31 5.46 -4.33
N LYS A 35 -2.24 5.88 -5.00
CA LYS A 35 -2.15 5.84 -6.48
C LYS A 35 -1.97 4.43 -7.02
N GLN A 36 -1.35 3.54 -6.27
CA GLN A 36 -1.06 2.17 -6.71
C GLN A 36 -2.24 1.23 -6.47
N ILE A 37 -3.09 1.52 -5.49
CA ILE A 37 -4.29 0.73 -5.20
C ILE A 37 -5.46 1.13 -6.11
N ARG A 38 -5.48 2.37 -6.59
CA ARG A 38 -6.41 2.85 -7.63
C ARG A 38 -6.07 2.24 -8.99
#